data_AF-A0A4Y5SHU9-F1
#
_entry.id   AF-A0A4Y5SHU9-F1
#
_cell.length_a   1.000
_cell.length_b   1.000
_cell.length_c   1.000
_cell.angle_alpha   90.00
_cell.angle_beta   90.00
_cell.angle_gamma   90.00
#
_symmetry.space_group_name_H-M   'P 1'
#
loop_
_entity.id
_entity.type
_entity.pdbx_description
1 polymer ?
#
loop_
_entity_poly.entity_id
_entity_poly.type
_entity_poly.pdbx_seq_one_letter_code
_entity_poly.pdbx_strand_id
1 'polypeptide(L)'
;MNKNNLILENKGNQQGNNKFKNNLNKKNQNIKKPNYLYFLGGFVEGEGSNSISISVGIKFKYGVNLQPVFNVSQHENGLNILESYKTLFGVGSILQKSGSPHILVYTVKGYKHIIKHIIPFLETYVQPFSCKVEEYNLFKNIVLMSAEGKQRNKETLIEMVKLSYNLTGKGKGRKRTLNEVLEIINDKETYFSNLAKQNLISDILLEE
;
A
#
# COMPACT_ATOMS: atom_id res chain seq x y z
N MET A 1 -54.80 36.10 -2.93
CA MET A 1 -54.11 35.71 -4.18
C MET A 1 -53.02 34.70 -3.84
N ASN A 2 -53.10 33.51 -4.44
CA ASN A 2 -52.22 32.35 -4.26
C ASN A 2 -50.75 32.64 -4.63
N LYS A 3 -49.79 31.98 -3.93
CA LYS A 3 -49.09 30.79 -4.44
C LYS A 3 -48.11 30.19 -3.42
N ASN A 4 -48.36 28.92 -3.09
CA ASN A 4 -47.42 27.80 -3.03
C ASN A 4 -46.23 27.84 -2.04
N ASN A 5 -46.29 26.97 -1.03
CA ASN A 5 -45.26 25.93 -0.93
C ASN A 5 -45.87 24.65 -0.35
N LEU A 6 -45.94 23.64 -1.23
CA LEU A 6 -46.39 22.29 -0.95
C LEU A 6 -45.36 21.58 -0.07
N ILE A 7 -45.83 21.07 1.05
CA ILE A 7 -45.19 20.02 1.83
C ILE A 7 -45.13 18.78 0.94
N LEU A 8 -43.94 18.37 0.55
CA LEU A 8 -43.69 17.04 -0.01
C LEU A 8 -42.81 16.27 0.99
N GLU A 9 -43.49 15.52 1.86
CA GLU A 9 -42.89 14.41 2.58
C GLU A 9 -42.29 13.42 1.57
N ASN A 10 -40.97 13.45 1.40
CA ASN A 10 -40.27 12.38 0.68
C ASN A 10 -40.19 11.14 1.59
N LYS A 11 -41.23 10.30 1.55
CA LYS A 11 -41.21 8.91 2.00
C LYS A 11 -40.31 8.08 1.06
N GLY A 12 -38.99 8.26 1.19
CA GLY A 12 -37.97 7.50 0.48
C GLY A 12 -37.76 6.10 1.08
N ASN A 13 -38.37 5.11 0.45
CA ASN A 13 -38.06 3.66 0.42
C ASN A 13 -37.16 3.06 1.55
N GLN A 14 -37.77 2.73 2.70
CA GLN A 14 -37.09 2.01 3.80
C GLN A 14 -36.69 0.56 3.42
N GLN A 15 -37.36 -0.06 2.44
CA GLN A 15 -37.09 -1.44 2.02
C GLN A 15 -35.79 -1.60 1.21
N GLY A 16 -35.43 -0.63 0.38
CA GLY A 16 -34.17 -0.63 -0.38
C GLY A 16 -32.97 -0.56 0.55
N ASN A 17 -32.98 0.40 1.48
CA ASN A 17 -31.91 0.59 2.47
C ASN A 17 -31.72 -0.62 3.39
N ASN A 18 -32.80 -1.31 3.78
CA ASN A 18 -32.71 -2.52 4.59
C ASN A 18 -32.17 -3.72 3.80
N LYS A 19 -32.48 -3.86 2.50
CA LYS A 19 -31.96 -4.94 1.65
C LYS A 19 -30.46 -4.76 1.36
N PHE A 20 -30.02 -3.53 1.09
CA PHE A 20 -28.58 -3.21 0.94
C PHE A 20 -27.80 -3.43 2.24
N LYS A 21 -28.30 -2.93 3.38
CA LYS A 21 -27.69 -3.19 4.70
C LYS A 21 -27.66 -4.68 5.05
N ASN A 22 -28.70 -5.45 4.74
CA ASN A 22 -28.74 -6.89 4.97
C ASN A 22 -27.75 -7.65 4.08
N ASN A 23 -27.58 -7.26 2.82
CA ASN A 23 -26.57 -7.86 1.93
C ASN A 23 -25.13 -7.55 2.37
N LEU A 24 -24.86 -6.31 2.80
CA LEU A 24 -23.59 -5.94 3.41
C LEU A 24 -23.32 -6.74 4.70
N ASN A 25 -24.33 -6.89 5.57
CA ASN A 25 -24.21 -7.69 6.80
C ASN A 25 -23.97 -9.18 6.52
N LYS A 26 -24.64 -9.78 5.51
CA LYS A 26 -24.39 -11.17 5.09
C LYS A 26 -22.99 -11.35 4.49
N LYS A 27 -22.51 -10.39 3.69
CA LYS A 27 -21.15 -10.36 3.15
C LYS A 27 -20.12 -10.26 4.27
N ASN A 28 -20.34 -9.38 5.25
CA ASN A 28 -19.48 -9.20 6.43
C ASN A 28 -19.40 -10.45 7.33
N GLN A 29 -20.51 -11.18 7.52
CA GLN A 29 -20.52 -12.43 8.28
C GLN A 29 -19.75 -13.57 7.57
N ASN A 30 -19.76 -13.60 6.23
CA ASN A 30 -19.05 -14.62 5.47
C ASN A 30 -17.52 -14.38 5.45
N ILE A 31 -17.06 -13.12 5.53
CA ILE A 31 -15.63 -12.79 5.43
C ILE A 31 -14.80 -13.36 6.59
N LYS A 32 -15.40 -13.53 7.77
CA LYS A 32 -14.72 -14.09 8.96
C LYS A 32 -14.75 -15.61 9.04
N LYS A 33 -15.37 -16.31 8.07
CA LYS A 33 -15.41 -17.78 8.07
C LYS A 33 -14.02 -18.33 7.79
N PRO A 34 -13.54 -19.35 8.53
CA PRO A 34 -12.20 -19.91 8.36
C PRO A 34 -11.85 -20.26 6.90
N ASN A 35 -12.73 -20.98 6.19
CA ASN A 35 -12.48 -21.35 4.78
C ASN A 35 -12.28 -20.14 3.88
N TYR A 36 -12.99 -19.03 4.13
CA TYR A 36 -12.83 -17.82 3.34
C TYR A 36 -11.54 -17.08 3.69
N LEU A 37 -11.12 -17.09 4.96
CA LEU A 37 -9.83 -16.54 5.37
C LEU A 37 -8.66 -17.30 4.76
N TYR A 38 -8.73 -18.65 4.71
CA TYR A 38 -7.76 -19.46 3.98
C TYR A 38 -7.78 -19.19 2.47
N PHE A 39 -8.95 -18.99 1.86
CA PHE A 39 -9.05 -18.57 0.45
C PHE A 39 -8.35 -17.23 0.23
N LEU A 40 -8.61 -16.22 1.07
CA LEU A 40 -7.92 -14.93 1.00
C LEU A 40 -6.41 -15.09 1.24
N GLY A 41 -6.00 -15.97 2.16
CA GLY A 41 -4.59 -16.28 2.38
C GLY A 41 -3.89 -16.83 1.14
N GLY A 42 -4.48 -17.85 0.50
CA GLY A 42 -3.99 -18.40 -0.76
C GLY A 42 -4.00 -17.38 -1.90
N PHE A 43 -5.00 -16.49 -1.93
CA PHE A 43 -5.04 -15.40 -2.89
C PHE A 43 -3.90 -14.39 -2.67
N VAL A 44 -3.54 -14.08 -1.42
CA VAL A 44 -2.35 -13.27 -1.11
C VAL A 44 -1.06 -13.96 -1.53
N GLU A 45 -0.95 -15.28 -1.40
CA GLU A 45 0.23 -16.01 -1.87
C GLU A 45 0.44 -15.85 -3.39
N GLY A 46 -0.67 -15.88 -4.16
CA GLY A 46 -0.66 -15.69 -5.61
C GLY A 46 -0.48 -14.24 -6.08
N GLU A 47 -1.35 -13.34 -5.60
CA GLU A 47 -1.55 -11.97 -6.12
C GLU A 47 -1.06 -10.87 -5.16
N GLY A 48 -0.66 -11.25 -3.95
CA GLY A 48 -0.19 -10.33 -2.92
C GLY A 48 1.27 -9.93 -3.07
N SER A 49 1.59 -8.73 -2.57
CA SER A 49 2.95 -8.20 -2.52
C SER A 49 3.20 -7.48 -1.19
N ASN A 50 4.26 -7.89 -0.51
CA ASN A 50 4.83 -7.21 0.66
C ASN A 50 6.07 -6.45 0.18
N SER A 51 6.09 -5.12 0.34
CA SER A 51 7.19 -4.31 -0.18
C SER A 51 7.53 -3.16 0.73
N ILE A 52 8.74 -2.63 0.59
CA ILE A 52 9.16 -1.40 1.25
C ILE A 52 9.25 -0.32 0.18
N SER A 53 8.34 0.65 0.20
CA SER A 53 8.40 1.83 -0.67
C SER A 53 9.51 2.77 -0.21
N ILE A 54 10.28 3.29 -1.18
CA ILE A 54 11.35 4.27 -0.94
C ILE A 54 10.92 5.57 -1.62
N SER A 55 10.63 6.58 -0.81
CA SER A 55 10.30 7.94 -1.28
C SER A 55 11.52 8.84 -1.11
N VAL A 56 11.79 9.66 -2.13
CA VAL A 56 12.89 10.64 -2.13
C VAL A 56 12.29 12.04 -2.08
N GLY A 57 12.83 12.91 -1.25
CA GLY A 57 12.39 14.29 -1.15
C GLY A 57 13.21 15.11 -0.15
N ILE A 58 13.51 16.36 -0.51
CA ILE A 58 14.35 17.29 0.27
C ILE A 58 13.85 17.50 1.71
N LYS A 59 12.53 17.41 1.90
CA LYS A 59 11.85 17.57 3.20
C LYS A 59 12.12 16.42 4.16
N PHE A 60 12.56 15.25 3.68
CA PHE A 60 12.95 14.16 4.57
C PHE A 60 14.30 14.46 5.22
N LYS A 61 14.48 14.03 6.48
CA LYS A 61 15.68 14.31 7.28
C LYS A 61 16.97 14.03 6.50
N TYR A 62 17.04 12.85 5.87
CA TYR A 62 18.15 12.39 5.03
C TYR A 62 17.77 12.24 3.55
N GLY A 63 16.79 13.02 3.06
CA GLY A 63 16.35 12.95 1.66
C GLY A 63 15.55 11.70 1.29
N VAL A 64 15.45 10.70 2.17
CA VAL A 64 14.79 9.40 1.93
C VAL A 64 13.80 9.08 3.05
N ASN A 65 12.67 8.46 2.70
CA ASN A 65 11.71 7.87 3.62
C ASN A 65 11.33 6.46 3.19
N LEU A 66 11.37 5.51 4.14
CA LEU A 66 10.93 4.14 3.95
C LEU A 66 9.49 3.98 4.43
N GLN A 67 8.67 3.25 3.67
CA GLN A 67 7.29 2.95 4.06
C GLN A 67 6.95 1.51 3.69
N PRO A 68 6.65 0.65 4.68
CA PRO A 68 6.11 -0.68 4.38
C PRO A 68 4.75 -0.58 3.70
N VAL A 69 4.52 -1.43 2.70
CA VAL A 69 3.30 -1.49 1.90
C VAL A 69 2.91 -2.94 1.68
N PHE A 70 1.66 -3.25 1.96
CA PHE A 70 0.99 -4.48 1.56
C PHE A 70 0.02 -4.16 0.42
N ASN A 71 0.10 -4.91 -0.67
CA ASN A 71 -0.77 -4.77 -1.83
C ASN A 71 -1.39 -6.10 -2.23
N VAL A 72 -2.62 -6.05 -2.73
CA VAL A 72 -3.25 -7.13 -3.49
C VAL A 72 -3.82 -6.53 -4.76
N SER A 73 -3.36 -7.01 -5.92
CA SER A 73 -3.82 -6.50 -7.23
C SER A 73 -4.83 -7.46 -7.84
N GLN A 74 -5.81 -6.92 -8.59
CA GLN A 74 -6.73 -7.74 -9.38
C GLN A 74 -7.37 -6.91 -10.50
N HIS A 75 -7.80 -7.56 -11.58
CA HIS A 75 -8.69 -6.96 -12.56
C HIS A 75 -9.98 -6.43 -11.91
N GLU A 76 -10.58 -5.38 -12.46
CA GLU A 76 -11.79 -4.74 -11.91
C GLU A 76 -12.98 -5.71 -11.71
N ASN A 77 -13.09 -6.75 -12.56
CA ASN A 77 -14.06 -7.84 -12.40
C ASN A 77 -13.92 -8.61 -11.07
N GLY A 78 -12.75 -8.54 -10.42
CA GLY A 78 -12.49 -9.13 -9.10
C GLY A 78 -12.54 -8.13 -7.93
N LEU A 79 -13.17 -6.96 -8.12
CA LEU A 79 -13.28 -5.92 -7.08
C LEU A 79 -13.87 -6.46 -5.77
N ASN A 80 -14.82 -7.38 -5.83
CA ASN A 80 -15.42 -8.01 -4.65
C ASN A 80 -14.39 -8.70 -3.73
N ILE A 81 -13.31 -9.26 -4.29
CA ILE A 81 -12.21 -9.86 -3.51
C ILE A 81 -11.40 -8.76 -2.83
N LEU A 82 -11.09 -7.66 -3.53
CA LEU A 82 -10.38 -6.51 -2.96
C LEU A 82 -11.18 -5.84 -1.83
N GLU A 83 -12.49 -5.70 -2.00
CA GLU A 83 -13.40 -5.21 -0.94
C GLU A 83 -13.42 -6.11 0.29
N SER A 84 -13.18 -7.41 0.11
CA SER A 84 -13.15 -8.36 1.22
C SER A 84 -11.95 -8.12 2.13
N TYR A 85 -10.78 -7.78 1.58
CA TYR A 85 -9.63 -7.35 2.40
C TYR A 85 -9.90 -6.03 3.11
N LYS A 86 -10.47 -5.04 2.42
CA LYS A 86 -10.82 -3.74 3.04
C LYS A 86 -11.79 -3.91 4.20
N THR A 87 -12.78 -4.79 4.04
CA THR A 87 -13.75 -5.13 5.08
C THR A 87 -13.12 -5.92 6.22
N LEU A 88 -12.26 -6.90 5.91
CA LEU A 88 -11.57 -7.74 6.88
C LEU A 88 -10.66 -6.92 7.80
N PHE A 89 -9.85 -6.03 7.21
CA PHE A 89 -8.86 -5.27 7.95
C PHE A 89 -9.41 -3.96 8.52
N GLY A 90 -10.49 -3.42 7.94
CA GLY A 90 -11.07 -2.13 8.32
C GLY A 90 -10.17 -0.92 8.02
N VAL A 91 -9.09 -1.14 7.27
CA VAL A 91 -8.09 -0.13 6.88
C VAL A 91 -7.73 -0.32 5.40
N GLY A 92 -6.92 0.58 4.87
CA GLY A 92 -6.45 0.52 3.49
C GLY A 92 -7.42 1.13 2.47
N SER A 93 -6.93 1.21 1.24
CA SER A 93 -7.62 1.85 0.11
C SER A 93 -7.60 0.95 -1.11
N ILE A 94 -8.60 1.07 -1.97
CA ILE A 94 -8.62 0.44 -3.29
C ILE A 94 -8.40 1.56 -4.31
N LEU A 95 -7.38 1.43 -5.14
CA LEU A 95 -6.98 2.44 -6.12
C LEU A 95 -6.74 1.77 -7.47
N GLN A 96 -6.92 2.53 -8.55
CA GLN A 96 -6.51 2.09 -9.89
C GLN A 96 -4.97 2.03 -9.97
N LYS A 97 -4.43 0.99 -10.61
CA LYS A 97 -2.99 0.85 -10.82
C LYS A 97 -2.54 1.81 -11.90
N SER A 98 -1.55 2.64 -11.58
CA SER A 98 -0.96 3.59 -12.52
C SER A 98 -0.49 2.88 -13.80
N GLY A 99 -0.96 3.35 -14.96
CA GLY A 99 -0.62 2.77 -16.27
C GLY A 99 -1.32 1.45 -16.57
N SER A 100 -2.34 1.04 -15.82
CA SER A 100 -3.10 -0.19 -16.06
C SER A 100 -4.58 0.02 -15.76
N PRO A 101 -5.39 0.49 -16.74
CA PRO A 101 -6.72 1.04 -16.47
C PRO A 101 -7.71 0.04 -15.86
N HIS A 102 -7.59 -1.24 -16.16
CA HIS A 102 -8.49 -2.28 -15.65
C HIS A 102 -7.97 -3.00 -14.40
N ILE A 103 -6.83 -2.58 -13.86
CA ILE A 103 -6.23 -3.21 -12.68
C ILE A 103 -6.45 -2.33 -11.46
N LEU A 104 -7.05 -2.91 -10.42
CA LEU A 104 -7.25 -2.31 -9.12
C LEU A 104 -6.26 -2.89 -8.12
N VAL A 105 -5.91 -2.11 -7.10
CA VAL A 105 -4.99 -2.51 -6.03
C VAL A 105 -5.60 -2.15 -4.69
N TYR A 106 -5.85 -3.15 -3.85
CA TYR A 106 -6.03 -2.93 -2.42
C TYR A 106 -4.65 -2.67 -1.79
N THR A 107 -4.48 -1.57 -1.06
CA THR A 107 -3.21 -1.15 -0.49
C THR A 107 -3.34 -0.75 0.99
N VAL A 108 -2.42 -1.24 1.82
CA VAL A 108 -2.22 -0.80 3.21
C VAL A 108 -0.80 -0.30 3.34
N LYS A 109 -0.62 0.91 3.89
CA LYS A 109 0.68 1.57 4.01
C LYS A 109 0.99 1.90 5.47
N GLY A 110 2.28 1.85 5.79
CA GLY A 110 2.82 2.29 7.08
C GLY A 110 2.82 1.19 8.15
N TYR A 111 3.90 1.16 8.93
CA TYR A 111 4.17 0.08 9.89
C TYR A 111 3.03 -0.16 10.90
N LYS A 112 2.34 0.90 11.36
CA LYS A 112 1.27 0.79 12.36
C LYS A 112 0.15 -0.15 11.91
N HIS A 113 -0.34 0.05 10.68
CA HIS A 113 -1.41 -0.78 10.14
C HIS A 113 -0.91 -2.17 9.73
N ILE A 114 0.31 -2.24 9.18
CA ILE A 114 0.92 -3.52 8.81
C ILE A 114 1.07 -4.43 10.03
N ILE A 115 1.62 -3.92 11.14
CA ILE A 115 1.79 -4.68 12.39
C ILE A 115 0.43 -5.10 12.96
N LYS A 116 -0.52 -4.16 13.04
CA LYS A 116 -1.79 -4.42 13.70
C LYS A 116 -2.71 -5.38 12.92
N HIS A 117 -2.70 -5.30 11.59
CA HIS A 117 -3.71 -5.98 10.76
C HIS A 117 -3.14 -7.01 9.80
N ILE A 118 -1.98 -6.72 9.18
CA ILE A 118 -1.46 -7.54 8.09
C ILE A 118 -0.58 -8.67 8.61
N ILE A 119 0.37 -8.40 9.51
CA ILE A 119 1.25 -9.43 10.07
C ILE A 119 0.46 -10.60 10.68
N PRO A 120 -0.54 -10.39 11.56
CA PRO A 120 -1.30 -11.50 12.14
C PRO A 120 -2.03 -12.34 11.09
N PHE A 121 -2.55 -11.70 10.04
CA PHE A 121 -3.19 -12.41 8.93
C PHE A 121 -2.20 -13.24 8.13
N LEU A 122 -1.04 -12.67 7.79
CA LEU A 122 0.01 -13.37 7.06
C LEU A 122 0.49 -14.58 7.87
N GLU A 123 0.78 -14.41 9.16
CA GLU A 123 1.28 -15.49 10.03
C GLU A 123 0.30 -16.66 10.16
N THR A 124 -1.01 -16.37 10.12
CA THR A 124 -2.04 -17.40 10.30
C THR A 124 -2.44 -18.07 8.99
N TYR A 125 -2.62 -17.29 7.93
CA TYR A 125 -3.30 -17.76 6.70
C TYR A 125 -2.39 -17.85 5.48
N VAL A 126 -1.15 -17.35 5.54
CA VAL A 126 -0.23 -17.33 4.39
C VAL A 126 1.08 -18.05 4.71
N GLN A 127 1.81 -17.60 5.72
CA GLN A 127 3.17 -18.06 6.02
C GLN A 127 3.32 -19.56 6.26
N PRO A 128 2.36 -20.27 6.90
CA PRO A 128 2.45 -21.72 7.06
C PRO A 128 2.46 -22.49 5.73
N PHE A 129 2.06 -21.85 4.62
CA PHE A 129 1.92 -22.46 3.29
C PHE A 129 2.71 -21.72 2.20
N SER A 130 3.47 -20.69 2.57
CA SER A 130 4.09 -19.78 1.61
C SER A 130 5.41 -20.32 1.07
N CYS A 131 5.70 -20.06 -0.21
CA CYS A 131 7.04 -20.26 -0.76
C CYS A 131 7.94 -19.03 -0.61
N LYS A 132 7.47 -17.96 0.06
CA LYS A 132 8.15 -16.65 0.20
C LYS A 132 8.53 -16.32 1.65
N VAL A 133 8.82 -17.34 2.46
CA VAL A 133 9.07 -17.20 3.90
C VAL A 133 10.23 -16.25 4.20
N GLU A 134 11.32 -16.34 3.42
CA GLU A 134 12.49 -15.46 3.60
C GLU A 134 12.18 -13.99 3.28
N GLU A 135 11.47 -13.74 2.17
CA GLU A 135 11.02 -12.40 1.77
C GLU A 135 10.09 -11.80 2.84
N TYR A 136 9.15 -12.61 3.36
CA TYR A 136 8.28 -12.21 4.46
C TYR A 136 9.06 -11.86 5.72
N ASN A 137 10.02 -12.69 6.13
CA ASN A 137 10.81 -12.45 7.33
C ASN A 137 11.63 -11.15 7.20
N LEU A 138 12.21 -10.90 6.04
CA LEU A 138 12.92 -9.65 5.74
C LEU A 138 11.98 -8.44 5.79
N PHE A 139 10.79 -8.54 5.18
CA PHE A 139 9.76 -7.51 5.25
C PHE A 139 9.33 -7.22 6.69
N LYS A 140 9.01 -8.27 7.47
CA LYS A 140 8.64 -8.18 8.88
C LYS A 140 9.73 -7.50 9.70
N ASN A 141 10.99 -7.86 9.49
CA ASN A 141 12.12 -7.23 10.17
C ASN A 141 12.15 -5.71 9.93
N ILE A 142 12.08 -5.26 8.66
CA ILE A 142 12.10 -3.84 8.31
C ILE A 142 10.88 -3.10 8.89
N VAL A 143 9.71 -3.75 8.94
CA VAL A 143 8.49 -3.20 9.57
C VAL A 143 8.72 -2.95 11.06
N LEU A 144 9.34 -3.89 11.78
CA LEU A 144 9.63 -3.74 13.21
C LEU A 144 10.69 -2.66 13.47
N MET A 145 11.77 -2.63 12.67
CA MET A 145 12.75 -1.54 12.70
C MET A 145 12.11 -0.15 12.49
N SER A 146 11.08 -0.08 11.63
CA SER A 146 10.30 1.16 11.42
C SER A 146 9.50 1.56 12.66
N ALA A 147 8.92 0.59 13.38
CA ALA A 147 8.18 0.83 14.62
C ALA A 147 9.09 1.32 15.76
N GLU A 148 10.32 0.82 15.81
CA GLU A 148 11.38 1.28 16.73
C GLU A 148 11.93 2.66 16.37
N GLY A 149 11.56 3.21 15.20
CA GLY A 149 12.04 4.51 14.75
C GLY A 149 13.49 4.50 14.26
N LYS A 150 14.05 3.34 13.91
CA LYS A 150 15.43 3.17 13.43
C LYS A 150 15.75 4.08 12.23
N GLN A 151 14.79 4.35 11.36
CA GLN A 151 14.96 5.29 10.23
C GLN A 151 15.31 6.74 10.61
N ARG A 152 15.26 7.12 11.90
CA ARG A 152 15.65 8.46 12.39
C ARG A 152 17.16 8.66 12.54
N ASN A 153 17.92 7.57 12.58
CA ASN A 153 19.38 7.58 12.57
C ASN A 153 19.88 7.23 11.16
N LYS A 154 21.00 7.84 10.75
CA LYS A 154 21.51 7.75 9.37
C LYS A 154 22.04 6.35 9.07
N GLU A 155 22.83 5.78 9.98
CA GLU A 155 23.48 4.48 9.83
C GLU A 155 22.43 3.37 9.74
N THR A 156 21.44 3.39 10.64
CA THR A 156 20.35 2.41 10.61
C THR A 156 19.39 2.63 9.44
N LEU A 157 19.20 3.87 8.94
CA LEU A 157 18.47 4.10 7.69
C LEU A 157 19.20 3.47 6.49
N ILE A 158 20.53 3.62 6.40
CA ILE A 158 21.34 2.99 5.36
C ILE A 158 21.19 1.46 5.40
N GLU A 159 21.25 0.86 6.59
CA GLU A 159 21.02 -0.57 6.78
C GLU A 159 19.63 -0.99 6.29
N MET A 160 18.57 -0.29 6.73
CA MET A 160 17.20 -0.57 6.30
C MET A 160 17.03 -0.43 4.78
N VAL A 161 17.70 0.54 4.15
CA VAL A 161 17.70 0.67 2.68
C VAL A 161 18.35 -0.56 2.05
N LYS A 162 19.54 -0.97 2.49
CA LYS A 162 20.22 -2.16 1.95
C LYS A 162 19.34 -3.41 2.08
N LEU A 163 18.75 -3.64 3.26
CA LEU A 163 17.79 -4.72 3.49
C LEU A 163 16.61 -4.65 2.51
N SER A 164 16.05 -3.46 2.28
CA SER A 164 14.92 -3.29 1.36
C SER A 164 15.23 -3.57 -0.11
N TYR A 165 16.50 -3.53 -0.52
CA TYR A 165 16.95 -3.90 -1.87
C TYR A 165 17.12 -5.42 -2.03
N ASN A 166 17.20 -6.18 -0.94
CA ASN A 166 17.23 -7.65 -0.97
C ASN A 166 15.83 -8.27 -1.09
N LEU A 167 14.76 -7.47 -1.02
CA LEU A 167 13.39 -7.94 -1.26
C LEU A 167 13.16 -8.19 -2.76
N THR A 168 12.95 -9.45 -3.13
CA THR A 168 12.76 -9.93 -4.50
C THR A 168 11.28 -9.97 -4.89
N GLY A 169 10.72 -8.82 -5.28
CA GLY A 169 9.33 -8.75 -5.74
C GLY A 169 9.12 -9.18 -7.19
N LYS A 170 7.95 -9.76 -7.51
CA LYS A 170 7.47 -9.88 -8.89
C LYS A 170 6.96 -8.51 -9.37
N GLY A 171 7.71 -7.83 -10.23
CA GLY A 171 7.25 -6.55 -10.80
C GLY A 171 8.35 -5.64 -11.34
N LYS A 172 7.98 -4.38 -11.55
CA LYS A 172 8.92 -3.34 -12.02
C LYS A 172 10.01 -3.14 -10.97
N GLY A 173 11.26 -3.16 -11.42
CA GLY A 173 12.42 -2.88 -10.56
C GLY A 173 12.37 -1.51 -9.91
N ARG A 174 13.26 -1.30 -8.93
CA ARG A 174 13.44 -0.01 -8.25
C ARG A 174 13.76 1.07 -9.30
N LYS A 175 13.11 2.23 -9.20
CA LYS A 175 13.39 3.39 -10.10
C LYS A 175 14.83 3.89 -9.95
N ARG A 176 15.38 3.83 -8.73
CA ARG A 176 16.71 4.32 -8.38
C ARG A 176 17.61 3.16 -7.97
N THR A 177 18.89 3.25 -8.32
CA THR A 177 19.88 2.26 -7.89
C THR A 177 20.13 2.38 -6.39
N LEU A 178 20.69 1.34 -5.77
CA LEU A 178 21.07 1.41 -4.36
C LEU A 178 22.08 2.54 -4.13
N ASN A 179 23.09 2.66 -4.99
CA ASN A 179 24.13 3.69 -4.88
C ASN A 179 23.54 5.10 -4.92
N GLU A 180 22.62 5.39 -5.85
CA GLU A 180 21.94 6.69 -5.90
C GLU A 180 21.19 6.99 -4.59
N VAL A 181 20.49 6.00 -4.02
CA VAL A 181 19.79 6.20 -2.74
C VAL A 181 20.77 6.44 -1.59
N LEU A 182 21.92 5.78 -1.58
CA LEU A 182 22.97 6.00 -0.58
C LEU A 182 23.63 7.37 -0.72
N GLU A 183 23.85 7.85 -1.95
CA GLU A 183 24.32 9.21 -2.22
C GLU A 183 23.36 10.26 -1.66
N ILE A 184 22.05 10.10 -1.89
CA ILE A 184 21.01 10.99 -1.33
C ILE A 184 21.07 11.01 0.20
N ILE A 185 21.21 9.85 0.85
CA ILE A 185 21.29 9.77 2.31
C ILE A 185 22.57 10.41 2.85
N ASN A 186 23.66 10.31 2.09
CA ASN A 186 24.95 10.83 2.50
C ASN A 186 25.02 12.36 2.39
N ASP A 187 24.54 12.92 1.28
CA ASP A 187 24.53 14.36 1.02
C ASP A 187 23.30 14.75 0.19
N LYS A 188 22.18 14.94 0.89
CA LYS A 188 20.91 15.31 0.24
C LYS A 188 20.99 16.70 -0.42
N GLU A 189 21.68 17.65 0.20
CA GLU A 189 21.69 19.05 -0.26
C GLU A 189 22.38 19.15 -1.62
N THR A 190 23.53 18.50 -1.76
CA THR A 190 24.26 18.43 -3.03
C THR A 190 23.45 17.67 -4.08
N TYR A 191 22.85 16.52 -3.74
CA TYR A 191 22.02 15.77 -4.68
C TYR A 191 20.87 16.62 -5.25
N PHE A 192 20.09 17.26 -4.39
CA PHE A 192 18.95 18.07 -4.84
C PHE A 192 19.37 19.34 -5.58
N SER A 193 20.50 19.95 -5.19
CA SER A 193 21.09 21.09 -5.92
C SER A 193 21.50 20.70 -7.35
N ASN A 194 22.14 19.54 -7.52
CA ASN A 194 22.55 19.04 -8.83
C ASN A 194 21.35 18.65 -9.69
N LEU A 195 20.34 18.01 -9.08
CA LEU A 195 19.09 17.66 -9.78
C LEU A 195 18.36 18.91 -10.30
N ALA A 196 18.32 19.99 -9.51
CA ALA A 196 17.72 21.25 -9.93
C ALA A 196 18.46 21.88 -11.12
N LYS A 197 19.79 21.86 -11.12
CA LYS A 197 20.62 22.33 -12.24
C LYS A 197 20.39 21.51 -13.51
N GLN A 198 20.30 20.18 -13.40
CA GLN A 198 20.06 19.30 -14.53
C GLN A 198 18.70 19.56 -15.18
N ASN A 199 17.64 19.72 -14.37
CA ASN A 199 16.30 20.03 -14.89
C ASN A 199 16.27 21.39 -15.61
N LEU A 200 16.94 22.41 -15.06
CA LEU A 200 17.05 23.72 -15.70
C LEU A 200 17.73 23.63 -17.08
N ILE A 201 18.80 22.82 -17.19
CA ILE A 201 19.50 22.60 -18.46
C ILE A 201 18.60 21.82 -19.45
N SER A 202 17.86 20.81 -19.00
CA SER A 202 16.96 20.07 -19.89
C SER A 202 15.81 20.92 -20.42
N ASP A 203 15.30 21.85 -19.61
CA ASP A 203 14.23 22.75 -20.04
C ASP A 203 14.74 23.73 -21.10
N ILE A 204 15.97 24.26 -20.96
CA ILE A 204 16.61 25.13 -21.96
C ILE A 204 16.82 24.39 -23.29
N LEU A 205 17.28 23.13 -23.27
CA LEU A 205 17.56 22.34 -24.48
C LEU A 205 16.31 21.83 -25.21
N LEU A 206 15.12 21.93 -24.60
CA LEU A 206 13.85 21.57 -25.24
C LEU A 206 13.14 22.78 -25.87
N GLU A 207 13.62 23.99 -25.62
CA GLU A 207 13.11 25.24 -26.22
C GLU A 207 13.87 25.67 -27.49
N GLU A 208 14.96 24.97 -27.85
CA GLU A 208 15.72 25.11 -29.12
C GLU A 208 15.33 24.03 -30.15
#